data_AF-A0A8C5M4W7-F1
#
_entry.id   AF-A0A8C5M4W7-F1
#
_cell.length_a   1.000
_cell.length_b   1.000
_cell.length_c   1.000
_cell.angle_alpha   90.00
_cell.angle_beta   90.00
_cell.angle_gamma   90.00
#
_symmetry.space_group_name_H-M   'P 1'
#
loop_
_entity.id
_entity.type
_entity.pdbx_description
1 polymer ?
#
loop_
_entity_poly.entity_id
_entity_poly.type
_entity_poly.pdbx_seq_one_letter_code
_entity_poly.pdbx_strand_id
1 'polypeptide(L)'
;MLPFIRQCIRTSWQQNLLPCRHFSHPVVSEYVPTCPPVDPDQVEQLQVFVSCSRHLFIMTGAGISTESGIPDYRSEGVGLYSRTERRPIEHAVFVRSEAARRRYWARNFVGWPQFSSHQPNEAHKALSTWEKAGRLHWLVTQNVDALHTKAGQQRMSELHGCTHRVICLSCKTVIPRSELQERFMLLNPSWNEQSHGVAPDGDVFLTDEQVANFNVPACERCDGILKPQVTFFGDTVRPDLVFSLYDHLDQSDAILIIGSSLQVAEKCRKLGALSAHYVVSDMANLTSAQHVIQVTNEKLGGLDYLILNHVGGSGSFGTFQGDMDVVKSSMTVNFLSYVQLTSSALHALKESHGSIVVMSSMSGRVGAPFTTSYCAAKFALEGFYSSLRREFSIWKNNVSVTVAVLGYIDTENAVKKVGDKLTMKPSPKEDCAKQVVKAAILRQPEVFYPFWSIKPVMLVKDWAPILIGNLLDRFYIVENLK
;
A
#
# COMPACT_ATOMS: atom_id res chain seq x y z
N MET A 1 15.22 -5.30 -13.50
CA MET A 1 15.45 -3.94 -12.94
C MET A 1 16.66 -3.83 -11.99
N LEU A 2 17.27 -4.93 -11.52
CA LEU A 2 18.49 -4.89 -10.67
C LEU A 2 19.81 -5.13 -11.44
N PRO A 3 19.87 -6.04 -12.43
CA PRO A 3 20.93 -6.05 -13.46
C PRO A 3 21.01 -4.72 -14.27
N PHE A 4 19.91 -3.96 -14.23
CA PHE A 4 19.65 -2.72 -14.95
C PHE A 4 20.35 -1.50 -14.34
N ILE A 5 20.61 -1.46 -13.02
CA ILE A 5 21.45 -0.41 -12.40
C ILE A 5 22.94 -0.66 -12.71
N ARG A 6 23.38 -1.92 -12.78
CA ARG A 6 24.78 -2.28 -13.14
C ARG A 6 25.18 -1.79 -14.53
N GLN A 7 24.24 -1.72 -15.48
CA GLN A 7 24.54 -1.40 -16.87
C GLN A 7 24.54 0.12 -17.15
N CYS A 8 23.65 0.91 -16.54
CA CYS A 8 23.72 2.39 -16.57
C CYS A 8 25.06 2.94 -16.04
N ILE A 9 25.68 2.24 -15.08
CA ILE A 9 26.97 2.65 -14.51
C ILE A 9 28.14 2.32 -15.45
N ARG A 10 28.05 1.24 -16.25
CA ARG A 10 29.10 0.85 -17.20
C ARG A 10 29.24 1.80 -18.38
N THR A 11 28.17 2.49 -18.79
CA THR A 11 28.18 3.40 -19.93
C THR A 11 28.48 4.86 -19.56
N SER A 12 28.33 5.25 -18.29
CA SER A 12 28.47 6.65 -17.86
C SER A 12 29.90 7.11 -17.51
N TRP A 13 30.93 6.24 -17.61
CA TRP A 13 32.32 6.62 -17.31
C TRP A 13 33.38 5.97 -18.22
N GLN A 14 33.13 5.89 -19.53
CA GLN A 14 34.18 5.62 -20.52
C GLN A 14 34.93 6.90 -20.91
N GLN A 15 35.70 7.45 -19.96
CA GLN A 15 36.90 8.23 -20.24
C GLN A 15 38.03 7.71 -19.35
N ASN A 16 38.57 6.55 -19.73
CA ASN A 16 39.98 6.14 -19.61
C ASN A 16 40.07 4.61 -19.76
N LEU A 17 40.51 4.20 -20.94
CA LEU A 17 40.80 2.81 -21.30
C LEU A 17 41.98 2.27 -20.48
N LEU A 18 41.75 1.18 -19.74
CA LEU A 18 42.73 0.14 -19.49
C LEU A 18 42.07 -1.22 -19.79
N PRO A 19 42.79 -2.18 -20.42
CA PRO A 19 42.19 -3.42 -20.89
C PRO A 19 41.84 -4.35 -19.73
N CYS A 20 40.55 -4.60 -19.53
CA CYS A 20 40.06 -5.55 -18.52
C CYS A 20 40.39 -6.99 -18.92
N ARG A 21 41.27 -7.60 -18.13
CA ARG A 21 41.45 -9.06 -18.02
C ARG A 21 40.13 -9.73 -17.63
N HIS A 22 39.91 -10.95 -18.12
CA HIS A 22 38.81 -11.83 -17.74
C HIS A 22 38.62 -11.89 -16.22
N PHE A 23 37.42 -11.51 -15.74
CA PHE A 23 36.97 -11.81 -14.39
C PHE A 23 35.67 -12.61 -14.45
N SER A 24 35.68 -13.69 -13.68
CA SER A 24 34.68 -14.74 -13.52
C SER A 24 33.31 -14.23 -13.04
N HIS A 25 32.25 -14.95 -13.42
CA HIS A 25 30.84 -14.69 -13.10
C HIS A 25 30.61 -14.40 -11.59
N PRO A 26 29.90 -13.32 -11.21
CA PRO A 26 29.52 -13.13 -9.82
C PRO A 26 28.35 -14.05 -9.48
N VAL A 27 28.46 -14.72 -8.33
CA VAL A 27 27.41 -15.54 -7.72
C VAL A 27 26.13 -14.70 -7.60
N VAL A 28 25.10 -15.04 -8.37
CA VAL A 28 23.77 -14.42 -8.25
C VAL A 28 23.17 -14.91 -6.94
N SER A 29 22.78 -14.00 -6.05
CA SER A 29 22.13 -14.37 -4.79
C SER A 29 20.88 -15.21 -5.07
N GLU A 30 20.66 -16.27 -4.28
CA GLU A 30 19.50 -17.17 -4.37
C GLU A 30 18.13 -16.45 -4.23
N TYR A 31 18.14 -15.19 -3.79
CA TYR A 31 16.93 -14.40 -3.58
C TYR A 31 16.56 -13.47 -4.74
N VAL A 32 17.39 -13.40 -5.79
CA VAL A 32 17.09 -12.58 -6.96
C VAL A 32 16.16 -13.38 -7.89
N PRO A 33 14.96 -12.87 -8.22
CA PRO A 33 14.06 -13.57 -9.14
C PRO A 33 14.65 -13.66 -10.55
N THR A 34 14.19 -14.64 -11.32
CA THR A 34 14.52 -14.74 -12.74
C THR A 34 14.02 -13.51 -13.49
N CYS A 35 14.87 -12.97 -14.35
CA CYS A 35 14.58 -11.78 -15.14
C CYS A 35 15.15 -11.99 -16.55
N PRO A 36 14.42 -11.63 -17.62
CA PRO A 36 14.98 -11.61 -18.97
C PRO A 36 16.23 -10.72 -19.05
N PRO A 37 17.08 -10.88 -20.07
CA PRO A 37 18.17 -9.95 -20.36
C PRO A 37 17.68 -8.50 -20.39
N VAL A 38 18.53 -7.58 -19.92
CA VAL A 38 18.20 -6.16 -19.86
C VAL A 38 18.05 -5.60 -21.27
N ASP A 39 16.91 -4.94 -21.51
CA ASP A 39 16.62 -4.21 -22.75
C ASP A 39 17.40 -2.87 -22.76
N PRO A 40 18.33 -2.66 -23.71
CA PRO A 40 19.12 -1.42 -23.80
C PRO A 40 18.27 -0.16 -23.94
N ASP A 41 17.13 -0.23 -24.63
CA ASP A 41 16.28 0.93 -24.87
C ASP A 41 15.62 1.40 -23.57
N GLN A 42 15.25 0.46 -22.69
CA GLN A 42 14.71 0.79 -21.36
C GLN A 42 15.76 1.43 -20.46
N VAL A 43 17.03 1.04 -20.61
CA VAL A 43 18.17 1.64 -19.88
C VAL A 43 18.38 3.07 -20.35
N GLU A 44 18.33 3.32 -21.65
CA GLU A 44 18.43 4.67 -22.22
C GLU A 44 17.27 5.55 -21.77
N GLN A 45 16.03 5.05 -21.81
CA GLN A 45 14.85 5.79 -21.33
C GLN A 45 14.97 6.16 -19.85
N LEU A 46 15.44 5.25 -18.99
CA LEU A 46 15.70 5.58 -17.59
C LEU A 46 16.80 6.63 -17.46
N GLN A 47 17.89 6.49 -18.22
CA GLN A 47 18.99 7.44 -18.20
C GLN A 47 18.50 8.84 -18.57
N VAL A 48 17.67 8.98 -19.61
CA VAL A 48 17.04 10.25 -20.00
C VAL A 48 16.15 10.77 -18.88
N PHE A 49 15.25 9.94 -18.34
CA PHE A 49 14.36 10.31 -17.24
C PHE A 49 15.13 10.87 -16.03
N VAL A 50 16.17 10.15 -15.58
CA VAL A 50 17.01 10.57 -14.47
C VAL A 50 17.78 11.84 -14.84
N SER A 51 18.31 11.96 -16.07
CA SER A 51 19.08 13.12 -16.52
C SER A 51 18.25 14.41 -16.56
N CYS A 52 16.95 14.32 -16.85
CA CYS A 52 16.03 15.45 -16.87
C CYS A 52 15.63 15.96 -15.46
N SER A 53 15.77 15.13 -14.43
CA SER A 53 15.39 15.48 -13.05
C SER A 53 16.55 16.15 -12.30
N ARG A 54 16.23 17.23 -11.59
CA ARG A 54 17.12 17.89 -10.62
C ARG A 54 16.74 17.58 -9.18
N HIS A 55 15.47 17.26 -8.92
CA HIS A 55 14.97 16.93 -7.59
C HIS A 55 14.27 15.57 -7.60
N LEU A 56 15.06 14.49 -7.73
CA LEU A 56 14.52 13.15 -7.84
C LEU A 56 14.07 12.62 -6.46
N PHE A 57 12.79 12.26 -6.34
CA PHE A 57 12.27 11.49 -5.21
C PHE A 57 12.41 10.00 -5.50
N ILE A 58 12.93 9.23 -4.55
CA ILE A 58 13.14 7.79 -4.74
C ILE A 58 12.36 7.01 -3.69
N MET A 59 11.59 6.02 -4.13
CA MET A 59 10.94 5.05 -3.26
C MET A 59 11.55 3.67 -3.45
N THR A 60 12.02 3.05 -2.38
CA THR A 60 12.61 1.70 -2.41
C THR A 60 11.79 0.67 -1.63
N GLY A 61 11.87 -0.58 -2.06
CA GLY A 61 11.28 -1.74 -1.38
C GLY A 61 12.25 -2.92 -1.33
N ALA A 62 11.79 -4.05 -0.78
CA ALA A 62 12.65 -5.18 -0.41
C ALA A 62 13.43 -5.78 -1.59
N GLY A 63 12.93 -5.62 -2.82
CA GLY A 63 13.61 -6.07 -4.03
C GLY A 63 15.04 -5.51 -4.15
N ILE A 64 15.27 -4.25 -3.75
CA ILE A 64 16.61 -3.62 -3.85
C ILE A 64 17.68 -4.35 -3.01
N SER A 65 17.27 -5.09 -1.97
CA SER A 65 18.16 -5.79 -1.03
C SER A 65 18.38 -7.26 -1.38
N THR A 66 17.74 -7.78 -2.43
CA THR A 66 17.91 -9.19 -2.87
C THR A 66 19.33 -9.53 -3.28
N GLU A 67 20.02 -8.64 -4.00
CA GLU A 67 21.45 -8.79 -4.34
C GLU A 67 22.37 -8.74 -3.11
N SER A 68 21.88 -8.24 -1.98
CA SER A 68 22.62 -8.23 -0.71
C SER A 68 22.44 -9.51 0.10
N GLY A 69 21.72 -10.52 -0.41
CA GLY A 69 21.46 -11.77 0.30
C GLY A 69 20.27 -11.70 1.26
N ILE A 70 19.43 -10.67 1.18
CA ILE A 70 18.20 -10.56 1.96
C ILE A 70 17.02 -10.94 1.06
N PRO A 71 16.18 -11.92 1.41
CA PRO A 71 15.02 -12.22 0.59
C PRO A 71 14.07 -11.03 0.52
N ASP A 72 13.27 -10.97 -0.55
CA ASP A 72 12.08 -10.15 -0.54
C ASP A 72 10.88 -10.95 0.00
N TYR A 73 9.73 -10.30 0.08
CA TYR A 73 8.52 -10.96 0.56
C TYR A 73 7.81 -11.78 -0.53
N ARG A 74 7.97 -11.47 -1.81
CA ARG A 74 6.94 -11.74 -2.83
C ARG A 74 7.43 -12.19 -4.20
N SER A 75 8.73 -12.13 -4.48
CA SER A 75 9.29 -12.63 -5.73
C SER A 75 8.90 -14.08 -5.96
N GLU A 76 8.58 -14.42 -7.20
CA GLU A 76 8.16 -15.76 -7.56
C GLU A 76 9.32 -16.75 -7.40
N GLY A 77 9.05 -17.92 -6.80
CA GLY A 77 10.05 -18.95 -6.54
C GLY A 77 11.02 -18.64 -5.39
N VAL A 78 11.30 -17.36 -5.10
CA VAL A 78 12.37 -16.95 -4.17
C VAL A 78 11.92 -16.03 -3.01
N GLY A 79 10.75 -15.42 -3.10
CA GLY A 79 10.19 -14.55 -2.06
C GLY A 79 9.62 -15.34 -0.87
N LEU A 80 9.63 -14.73 0.32
CA LEU A 80 9.22 -15.38 1.57
C LEU A 80 7.81 -16.01 1.49
N TYR A 81 6.82 -15.29 0.96
CA TYR A 81 5.44 -15.77 0.85
C TYR A 81 5.24 -16.76 -0.29
N SER A 82 6.16 -16.82 -1.26
CA SER A 82 6.15 -17.83 -2.32
C SER A 82 6.75 -19.15 -1.84
N ARG A 83 7.73 -19.10 -0.93
CA ARG A 83 8.45 -20.28 -0.42
C ARG A 83 7.89 -20.82 0.89
N THR A 84 7.13 -20.02 1.64
CA THR A 84 6.71 -20.36 3.01
C THR A 84 5.31 -19.83 3.35
N GLU A 85 4.64 -20.48 4.29
CA GLU A 85 3.40 -19.99 4.91
C GLU A 85 3.65 -18.91 5.98
N ARG A 86 4.90 -18.48 6.17
CA ARG A 86 5.24 -17.49 7.22
C ARG A 86 4.47 -16.19 6.98
N ARG A 87 3.93 -15.65 8.08
CA ARG A 87 3.27 -14.35 8.11
C ARG A 87 3.91 -13.47 9.19
N PRO A 88 4.08 -12.17 8.92
CA PRO A 88 4.63 -11.24 9.90
C PRO A 88 3.68 -11.07 11.09
N ILE A 89 4.24 -10.73 12.25
CA ILE A 89 3.47 -10.53 13.47
C ILE A 89 2.60 -9.26 13.41
N GLU A 90 1.39 -9.35 13.94
CA GLU A 90 0.51 -8.19 14.10
C GLU A 90 0.87 -7.38 15.35
N HIS A 91 0.75 -6.05 15.25
CA HIS A 91 1.03 -5.13 16.34
C HIS A 91 0.20 -5.43 17.59
N ALA A 92 -1.12 -5.62 17.42
CA ALA A 92 -2.02 -5.90 18.52
C ALA A 92 -1.64 -7.19 19.27
N VAL A 93 -1.21 -8.22 18.52
CA VAL A 93 -0.77 -9.51 19.08
C VAL A 93 0.52 -9.34 19.89
N PHE A 94 1.51 -8.62 19.36
CA PHE A 94 2.76 -8.33 20.07
C PHE A 94 2.52 -7.55 21.37
N VAL A 95 1.66 -6.52 21.34
CA VAL A 95 1.38 -5.69 22.52
C VAL A 95 0.65 -6.48 23.60
N ARG A 96 -0.34 -7.32 23.22
CA ARG A 96 -1.21 -8.00 24.18
C ARG A 96 -0.66 -9.30 24.74
N SER A 97 0.18 -10.02 23.98
CA SER A 97 0.62 -11.37 24.36
C SER A 97 2.11 -11.44 24.67
N GLU A 98 2.45 -11.77 25.91
CA GLU A 98 3.83 -12.03 26.32
C GLU A 98 4.43 -13.23 25.58
N ALA A 99 3.66 -14.30 25.39
CA ALA A 99 4.10 -15.46 24.62
C ALA A 99 4.44 -15.08 23.16
N ALA A 100 3.65 -14.20 22.54
CA ALA A 100 3.94 -13.71 21.20
C ALA A 100 5.22 -12.86 21.15
N ARG A 101 5.45 -12.01 22.17
CA ARG A 101 6.71 -11.24 22.30
C ARG A 101 7.91 -12.16 22.47
N ARG A 102 7.79 -13.17 23.32
CA ARG A 102 8.83 -14.19 23.54
C ARG A 102 9.19 -14.89 22.23
N ARG A 103 8.18 -15.40 21.52
CA ARG A 103 8.35 -16.04 20.21
C ARG A 103 9.04 -15.11 19.21
N TYR A 104 8.56 -13.86 19.09
CA TYR A 104 9.13 -12.87 18.19
C TYR A 104 10.61 -12.60 18.50
N TRP A 105 10.91 -12.30 19.76
CA TRP A 105 12.26 -11.93 20.16
C TRP A 105 13.24 -13.11 20.13
N ALA A 106 12.80 -14.33 20.44
CA ALA A 106 13.63 -15.53 20.31
C ALA A 106 14.06 -15.75 18.85
N ARG A 107 13.11 -15.65 17.91
CA ARG A 107 13.38 -15.76 16.48
C ARG A 107 14.28 -14.62 16.00
N ASN A 108 13.97 -13.38 16.38
CA ASN A 108 14.81 -12.24 16.03
C ASN A 108 16.22 -12.34 16.63
N PHE A 109 16.38 -12.89 17.83
CA PHE A 109 17.68 -13.10 18.48
C PHE A 109 18.57 -14.05 17.67
N VAL A 110 18.02 -15.17 17.22
CA VAL A 110 18.75 -16.16 16.40
C VAL A 110 19.08 -15.59 15.01
N GLY A 111 18.16 -14.85 14.39
CA GLY A 111 18.38 -14.28 13.05
C GLY A 111 19.30 -13.05 13.02
N TRP A 112 19.45 -12.34 14.13
CA TRP A 112 20.14 -11.04 14.18
C TRP A 112 21.61 -11.05 13.71
N PRO A 113 22.47 -12.02 14.11
CA PRO A 113 23.87 -12.02 13.67
C PRO A 113 24.01 -12.09 12.14
N GLN A 114 23.23 -12.96 11.50
CA GLN A 114 23.21 -13.06 10.04
C GLN A 114 22.58 -11.80 9.42
N PHE A 115 21.40 -11.37 9.90
CA PHE A 115 20.68 -10.23 9.34
C PHE A 115 21.50 -8.93 9.38
N SER A 116 22.11 -8.62 10.53
CA SER A 116 22.89 -7.41 10.74
C SER A 116 24.21 -7.39 9.95
N SER A 117 24.75 -8.56 9.56
CA SER A 117 26.00 -8.68 8.80
C SER A 117 25.89 -8.26 7.32
N HIS A 118 24.68 -8.27 6.75
CA HIS A 118 24.46 -7.93 5.33
C HIS A 118 25.00 -6.55 4.98
N GLN A 119 25.57 -6.45 3.77
CA GLN A 119 26.22 -5.25 3.26
C GLN A 119 25.42 -4.64 2.10
N PRO A 120 25.49 -3.31 1.91
CA PRO A 120 24.86 -2.65 0.77
C PRO A 120 25.44 -3.15 -0.55
N ASN A 121 24.57 -3.45 -1.51
CA ASN A 121 24.96 -3.78 -2.89
C ASN A 121 25.16 -2.51 -3.74
N GLU A 122 25.48 -2.72 -5.02
CA GLU A 122 25.76 -1.64 -5.97
C GLU A 122 24.59 -0.67 -6.17
N ALA A 123 23.33 -1.13 -6.07
CA ALA A 123 22.18 -0.24 -6.17
C ALA A 123 22.14 0.78 -5.03
N HIS A 124 22.37 0.35 -3.79
CA HIS A 124 22.43 1.24 -2.63
C HIS A 124 23.58 2.25 -2.74
N LYS A 125 24.77 1.77 -3.15
CA LYS A 125 25.95 2.63 -3.36
C LYS A 125 25.73 3.66 -4.46
N ALA A 126 25.04 3.28 -5.54
CA ALA A 126 24.70 4.18 -6.63
C ALA A 126 23.76 5.31 -6.15
N LEU A 127 22.72 4.99 -5.39
CA LEU A 127 21.80 5.99 -4.83
C LEU A 127 22.49 6.95 -3.85
N SER A 128 23.42 6.44 -3.02
CA SER A 128 24.24 7.31 -2.17
C SER A 128 25.16 8.22 -2.99
N THR A 129 25.68 7.72 -4.11
CA THR A 129 26.50 8.52 -5.04
C THR A 129 25.66 9.62 -5.70
N TRP A 130 24.40 9.34 -6.05
CA TRP A 130 23.47 10.33 -6.63
C TRP A 130 23.10 11.43 -5.63
N GLU A 131 22.96 11.09 -4.36
CA GLU A 131 22.79 12.07 -3.29
C GLU A 131 24.02 12.98 -3.16
N LYS A 132 25.23 12.40 -3.12
CA LYS A 132 26.49 13.16 -3.07
C LYS A 132 26.69 14.07 -4.28
N ALA A 133 26.17 13.66 -5.43
CA ALA A 133 26.18 14.45 -6.67
C ALA A 133 25.04 15.49 -6.72
N GLY A 134 24.19 15.60 -5.70
CA GLY A 134 23.08 16.57 -5.65
C GLY A 134 21.92 16.27 -6.61
N ARG A 135 21.78 15.03 -7.07
CA ARG A 135 20.74 14.60 -8.03
C ARG A 135 19.51 13.98 -7.37
N LEU A 136 19.68 13.46 -6.16
CA LEU A 136 18.62 12.85 -5.36
C LEU A 136 18.13 13.87 -4.34
N HIS A 137 16.83 14.21 -4.38
CA HIS A 137 16.20 15.13 -3.44
C HIS A 137 15.88 14.45 -2.10
N TRP A 138 15.18 13.31 -2.15
CA TRP A 138 14.83 12.53 -0.96
C TRP A 138 14.61 11.05 -1.30
N LEU A 139 15.01 10.15 -0.40
CA LEU A 139 14.76 8.73 -0.52
C LEU A 139 13.83 8.24 0.59
N VAL A 140 12.71 7.62 0.23
CA VAL A 140 11.88 6.86 1.17
C VAL A 140 12.12 5.37 0.97
N THR A 141 12.36 4.64 2.07
CA THR A 141 12.48 3.18 2.01
C THR A 141 11.41 2.50 2.87
N GLN A 142 10.82 1.44 2.31
CA GLN A 142 9.96 0.52 3.05
C GLN A 142 10.76 -0.54 3.81
N ASN A 143 12.07 -0.64 3.55
CA ASN A 143 12.93 -1.67 4.12
C ASN A 143 13.30 -1.33 5.55
N VAL A 144 13.58 -2.37 6.34
CA VAL A 144 13.94 -2.26 7.76
C VAL A 144 15.36 -2.80 8.03
N ASP A 145 16.18 -2.91 6.97
CA ASP A 145 17.46 -3.63 6.90
C ASP A 145 18.71 -2.75 7.14
N ALA A 146 18.53 -1.44 7.27
CA ALA A 146 19.58 -0.44 7.41
C ALA A 146 20.59 -0.36 6.25
N LEU A 147 20.35 -0.98 5.09
CA LEU A 147 21.34 -1.04 4.02
C LEU A 147 21.58 0.34 3.37
N HIS A 148 20.56 1.20 3.26
CA HIS A 148 20.74 2.59 2.82
C HIS A 148 21.60 3.39 3.80
N THR A 149 21.38 3.23 5.11
CA THR A 149 22.22 3.83 6.16
C THR A 149 23.67 3.36 6.02
N LYS A 150 23.90 2.05 5.86
CA LYS A 150 25.23 1.46 5.66
C LYS A 150 25.90 1.93 4.36
N ALA A 151 25.13 2.24 3.32
CA ALA A 151 25.63 2.82 2.08
C ALA A 151 26.02 4.30 2.21
N GLY A 152 25.68 4.94 3.33
CA GLY A 152 25.95 6.35 3.59
C GLY A 152 24.90 7.30 3.01
N GLN A 153 23.66 6.83 2.86
CA GLN A 153 22.53 7.69 2.51
C GLN A 153 22.16 8.59 3.70
N GLN A 154 22.04 9.90 3.49
CA GLN A 154 21.70 10.86 4.55
C GLN A 154 20.30 11.45 4.36
N ARG A 155 19.89 11.75 3.13
CA ARG A 155 18.59 12.36 2.79
C ARG A 155 17.54 11.28 2.61
N MET A 156 17.16 10.64 3.72
CA MET A 156 16.23 9.52 3.68
C MET A 156 15.25 9.44 4.84
N SER A 157 14.13 8.76 4.58
CA SER A 157 13.10 8.39 5.54
C SER A 157 12.86 6.89 5.51
N GLU A 158 13.01 6.23 6.66
CA GLU A 158 12.65 4.82 6.86
C GLU A 158 11.16 4.71 7.23
N LEU A 159 10.31 4.49 6.23
CA LEU A 159 8.84 4.52 6.37
C LEU A 159 8.32 3.50 7.40
N HIS A 160 8.94 2.32 7.42
CA HIS A 160 8.59 1.24 8.35
C HIS A 160 9.59 1.13 9.50
N GLY A 161 10.41 2.15 9.74
CA GLY A 161 11.43 2.13 10.78
C GLY A 161 12.61 1.21 10.46
N CYS A 162 13.31 0.72 11.48
CA CYS A 162 14.53 -0.08 11.29
C CYS A 162 14.72 -1.09 12.42
N THR A 163 15.10 -2.32 12.04
CA THR A 163 15.37 -3.40 13.00
C THR A 163 16.62 -3.15 13.84
N HIS A 164 17.53 -2.27 13.39
CA HIS A 164 18.72 -1.86 14.14
C HIS A 164 18.41 -0.97 15.35
N ARG A 165 17.15 -0.60 15.58
CA ARG A 165 16.70 0.22 16.71
C ARG A 165 15.57 -0.47 17.45
N VAL A 166 15.54 -0.27 18.76
CA VAL A 166 14.53 -0.82 19.68
C VAL A 166 13.91 0.34 20.44
N ILE A 167 12.59 0.37 20.55
CA ILE A 167 11.84 1.40 21.28
C ILE A 167 11.10 0.78 22.47
N CYS A 168 11.15 1.45 23.62
CA CYS A 168 10.26 1.13 24.74
C CYS A 168 8.84 1.65 24.48
N LEU A 169 7.84 0.78 24.63
CA LEU A 169 6.44 1.17 24.43
C LEU A 169 5.93 2.13 25.51
N SER A 170 6.50 2.10 26.71
CA SER A 170 6.13 2.95 27.84
C SER A 170 6.83 4.32 27.78
N CYS A 171 8.16 4.37 27.94
CA CYS A 171 8.91 5.62 28.06
C CYS A 171 9.46 6.16 26.73
N LYS A 172 9.22 5.48 25.60
CA LYS A 172 9.67 5.85 24.24
C LYS A 172 11.19 5.98 24.05
N THR A 173 11.97 5.54 25.03
CA THR A 173 13.44 5.47 24.89
C THR A 173 13.81 4.53 23.76
N VAL A 174 14.74 4.96 22.90
CA VAL A 174 15.27 4.19 21.78
C VAL A 174 16.70 3.76 22.10
N ILE A 175 17.01 2.48 21.92
CA ILE A 175 18.34 1.90 22.08
C ILE A 175 18.77 1.17 20.80
N PRO A 176 20.09 1.01 20.55
CA PRO A 176 20.59 0.15 19.48
C PRO A 176 20.16 -1.31 19.69
N ARG A 177 19.79 -2.01 18.61
CA ARG A 177 19.45 -3.44 18.66
C ARG A 177 20.64 -4.32 19.05
N SER A 178 21.88 -3.89 18.76
CA SER A 178 23.10 -4.57 19.18
C SER A 178 23.23 -4.67 20.70
N GLU A 179 22.91 -3.60 21.42
CA GLU A 179 22.91 -3.57 22.89
C GLU A 179 21.88 -4.56 23.45
N LEU A 180 20.69 -4.64 22.84
CA LEU A 180 19.70 -5.65 23.22
C LEU A 180 20.19 -7.09 22.95
N GLN A 181 21.05 -7.31 21.94
CA GLN A 181 21.62 -8.63 21.67
C GLN A 181 22.52 -9.10 22.82
N GLU A 182 23.36 -8.22 23.35
CA GLU A 182 24.22 -8.51 24.50
C GLU A 182 23.40 -8.86 25.73
N ARG A 183 22.31 -8.11 25.96
CA ARG A 183 21.37 -8.36 27.06
C ARG A 183 20.64 -9.68 26.91
N PHE A 184 20.26 -10.08 25.69
CA PHE A 184 19.70 -11.41 25.43
C PHE A 184 20.69 -12.52 25.76
N MET A 185 21.97 -12.39 25.39
CA MET A 185 23.00 -13.41 25.67
C MET A 185 23.22 -13.60 27.17
N LEU A 186 23.27 -12.51 27.94
CA LEU A 186 23.42 -12.57 29.40
C LEU A 186 22.20 -13.21 30.09
N LEU A 187 21.00 -12.93 29.61
CA LEU A 187 19.74 -13.43 30.20
C LEU A 187 19.41 -14.87 29.77
N ASN A 188 20.01 -15.35 28.69
CA ASN A 188 19.77 -16.68 28.11
C ASN A 188 21.10 -17.42 27.84
N PRO A 189 21.91 -17.73 28.86
CA PRO A 189 23.26 -18.27 28.68
C PRO A 189 23.28 -19.69 28.09
N SER A 190 22.20 -20.45 28.23
CA SER A 190 22.05 -21.80 27.71
C SER A 190 21.40 -21.88 26.32
N TRP A 191 21.10 -20.74 25.69
CA TRP A 191 20.44 -20.70 24.39
C TRP A 191 21.43 -20.86 23.24
N ASN A 192 21.25 -21.89 22.42
CA ASN A 192 22.08 -22.15 21.23
C ASN A 192 21.27 -22.81 20.10
N GLU A 193 20.09 -22.25 19.81
CA GLU A 193 19.26 -22.70 18.69
C GLU A 193 19.85 -22.21 17.36
N GLN A 194 19.87 -23.09 16.35
CA GLN A 194 20.27 -22.75 14.98
C GLN A 194 19.04 -22.79 14.07
N SER A 195 19.00 -21.89 13.08
CA SER A 195 17.93 -21.88 12.09
C SER A 195 18.47 -21.52 10.71
N HIS A 196 17.87 -22.10 9.67
CA HIS A 196 18.20 -21.82 8.28
C HIS A 196 17.13 -20.93 7.66
N GLY A 197 17.57 -19.88 6.95
CA GLY A 197 16.69 -18.98 6.21
C GLY A 197 16.13 -17.82 7.04
N VAL A 198 16.72 -16.64 6.83
CA VAL A 198 16.35 -15.36 7.46
C VAL A 198 15.35 -14.63 6.57
N ALA A 199 14.25 -14.16 7.15
CA ALA A 199 13.23 -13.35 6.49
C ALA A 199 13.72 -11.90 6.21
N PRO A 200 12.99 -11.11 5.42
CA PRO A 200 13.43 -9.75 5.05
C PRO A 200 13.55 -8.77 6.24
N ASP A 201 12.99 -9.12 7.40
CA ASP A 201 13.02 -8.36 8.66
C ASP A 201 13.92 -9.02 9.73
N GLY A 202 14.71 -10.03 9.37
CA GLY A 202 15.61 -10.72 10.29
C GLY A 202 14.96 -11.87 11.08
N ASP A 203 13.70 -12.21 10.82
CA ASP A 203 13.01 -13.32 11.47
C ASP A 203 13.48 -14.69 10.95
N VAL A 204 13.63 -15.67 11.84
CA VAL A 204 13.87 -17.09 11.48
C VAL A 204 12.77 -17.97 12.02
N PHE A 205 12.66 -19.22 11.58
CA PHE A 205 11.66 -20.13 12.14
C PHE A 205 12.21 -20.86 13.36
N LEU A 206 11.41 -20.85 14.43
CA LEU A 206 11.55 -21.66 15.65
C LEU A 206 10.15 -22.11 16.07
N THR A 207 10.02 -23.32 16.59
CA THR A 207 8.76 -23.86 17.12
C THR A 207 8.38 -23.21 18.45
N ASP A 208 7.12 -23.35 18.87
CA ASP A 208 6.65 -22.83 20.15
C ASP A 208 7.35 -23.47 21.35
N GLU A 209 7.75 -24.73 21.22
CA GLU A 209 8.50 -25.48 22.24
C GLU A 209 9.92 -24.94 22.38
N GLN A 210 10.60 -24.67 21.26
CA GLN A 210 11.96 -24.10 21.26
C GLN A 210 12.00 -22.73 21.95
N VAL A 211 10.98 -21.90 21.72
CA VAL A 211 10.96 -20.52 22.28
C VAL A 211 10.41 -20.44 23.70
N ALA A 212 9.88 -21.53 24.28
CA ALA A 212 9.14 -21.51 25.53
C ALA A 212 9.95 -20.94 26.71
N ASN A 213 11.25 -21.26 26.76
CA ASN A 213 12.15 -20.86 27.84
C ASN A 213 12.99 -19.62 27.52
N PHE A 214 12.65 -18.86 26.46
CA PHE A 214 13.35 -17.62 26.15
C PHE A 214 12.90 -16.48 27.07
N ASN A 215 13.87 -15.76 27.62
CA ASN A 215 13.65 -14.61 28.48
C ASN A 215 13.90 -13.31 27.70
N VAL A 216 12.93 -12.40 27.76
CA VAL A 216 12.99 -11.11 27.07
C VAL A 216 13.35 -10.00 28.07
N PRO A 217 14.48 -9.28 27.88
CA PRO A 217 14.83 -8.15 28.74
C PRO A 217 13.78 -7.04 28.71
N ALA A 218 13.51 -6.43 29.88
CA ALA A 218 12.67 -5.25 30.01
C ALA A 218 13.43 -3.96 29.68
N CYS A 219 12.75 -2.81 29.66
CA CYS A 219 13.42 -1.51 29.53
C CYS A 219 14.16 -1.14 30.83
N GLU A 220 15.45 -0.81 30.76
CA GLU A 220 16.26 -0.48 31.95
C GLU A 220 15.84 0.82 32.65
N ARG A 221 15.02 1.66 32.00
CA ARG A 221 14.54 2.93 32.58
C ARG A 221 13.20 2.83 33.30
N CYS A 222 12.36 1.87 32.94
CA CYS A 222 10.96 1.84 33.41
C CYS A 222 10.33 0.44 33.44
N ASP A 223 11.11 -0.60 33.20
CA ASP A 223 10.68 -2.00 33.09
C ASP A 223 9.59 -2.25 32.03
N GLY A 224 9.34 -1.27 31.16
CA GLY A 224 8.37 -1.35 30.08
C GLY A 224 8.76 -2.30 28.95
N ILE A 225 7.77 -2.66 28.13
CA ILE A 225 7.93 -3.58 27.00
C ILE A 225 8.83 -2.95 25.92
N LEU A 226 9.85 -3.69 25.49
CA LEU A 226 10.69 -3.35 24.34
C LEU A 226 10.11 -3.94 23.05
N LYS A 227 10.05 -3.11 22.00
CA LYS A 227 9.64 -3.48 20.65
C LYS A 227 10.73 -3.04 19.66
N PRO A 228 11.05 -3.79 18.60
CA PRO A 228 11.83 -3.21 17.50
C PRO A 228 11.13 -1.94 17.00
N GLN A 229 11.92 -0.92 16.65
CA GLN A 229 11.40 0.35 16.14
C GLN A 229 11.06 0.21 14.66
N VAL A 230 10.15 -0.73 14.36
CA VAL A 230 9.59 -0.99 13.04
C VAL A 230 8.07 -0.89 13.09
N THR A 231 7.43 -0.53 11.99
CA THR A 231 5.96 -0.52 11.88
C THR A 231 5.49 -1.95 11.59
N PHE A 232 4.84 -2.60 12.57
CA PHE A 232 4.26 -3.93 12.38
C PHE A 232 2.97 -3.88 11.55
N PHE A 233 2.49 -5.04 11.12
CA PHE A 233 1.17 -5.15 10.50
C PHE A 233 0.09 -4.74 11.50
N GLY A 234 -0.84 -3.88 11.07
CA GLY A 234 -1.85 -3.28 11.95
C GLY A 234 -1.35 -2.11 12.80
N ASP A 235 -0.06 -1.78 12.76
CA ASP A 235 0.48 -0.53 13.31
C ASP A 235 0.26 0.65 12.34
N THR A 236 0.49 1.88 12.79
CA THR A 236 0.38 3.08 11.94
C THR A 236 1.74 3.77 11.83
N VAL A 237 2.14 4.12 10.62
CA VAL A 237 3.32 4.96 10.39
C VAL A 237 3.12 6.30 11.08
N ARG A 238 4.18 6.82 11.69
CA ARG A 238 4.19 8.12 12.36
C ARG A 238 3.65 9.22 11.43
N PRO A 239 2.55 9.92 11.79
CA PRO A 239 1.94 10.93 10.93
C PRO A 239 2.89 12.07 10.55
N ASP A 240 3.73 12.53 11.49
CA ASP A 240 4.77 13.54 11.24
C ASP A 240 5.74 13.13 10.12
N LEU A 241 6.15 11.86 10.10
CA LEU A 241 6.97 11.31 9.03
C LEU A 241 6.21 11.33 7.69
N VAL A 242 4.95 10.92 7.69
CA VAL A 242 4.11 10.90 6.47
C VAL A 242 3.92 12.31 5.91
N PHE A 243 3.60 13.29 6.75
CA PHE A 243 3.45 14.68 6.32
C PHE A 243 4.76 15.24 5.75
N SER A 244 5.90 15.02 6.43
CA SER A 244 7.20 15.46 5.89
C SER A 244 7.56 14.80 4.55
N LEU A 245 7.12 13.56 4.32
CA LEU A 245 7.31 12.88 3.04
C LEU A 245 6.49 13.51 1.92
N TYR A 246 5.27 13.97 2.19
CA TYR A 246 4.49 14.73 1.23
C TYR A 246 5.18 16.05 0.87
N ASP A 247 5.72 16.76 1.87
CA ASP A 247 6.46 18.01 1.62
C ASP A 247 7.69 17.79 0.71
N HIS A 248 8.42 16.68 0.92
CA HIS A 248 9.53 16.30 0.04
C HIS A 248 9.08 15.87 -1.36
N LEU A 249 7.92 15.22 -1.45
CA LEU A 249 7.34 14.81 -2.73
C LEU A 249 6.94 16.02 -3.57
N ASP A 250 6.31 17.03 -2.94
CA ASP A 250 5.88 18.26 -3.59
C ASP A 250 7.06 19.12 -4.09
N GLN A 251 8.22 19.00 -3.43
CA GLN A 251 9.47 19.65 -3.84
C GLN A 251 10.24 18.87 -4.92
N SER A 252 9.75 17.71 -5.33
CA SER A 252 10.41 16.85 -6.30
C SER A 252 9.82 17.01 -7.69
N ASP A 253 10.66 16.89 -8.71
CA ASP A 253 10.25 17.04 -10.13
C ASP A 253 10.02 15.68 -10.83
N ALA A 254 10.41 14.59 -10.17
CA ALA A 254 10.26 13.22 -10.66
C ALA A 254 10.26 12.21 -9.51
N ILE A 255 9.65 11.04 -9.74
CA ILE A 255 9.63 9.92 -8.78
C ILE A 255 10.19 8.66 -9.46
N LEU A 256 11.15 8.00 -8.80
CA LEU A 256 11.68 6.71 -9.20
C LEU A 256 11.37 5.63 -8.15
N ILE A 257 10.72 4.54 -8.55
CA ILE A 257 10.38 3.43 -7.66
C ILE A 257 11.26 2.21 -7.98
N ILE A 258 11.97 1.68 -6.97
CA ILE A 258 12.96 0.61 -7.13
C ILE A 258 12.64 -0.55 -6.19
N GLY A 259 12.47 -1.76 -6.74
CA GLY A 259 12.35 -2.99 -5.94
C GLY A 259 11.10 -3.05 -5.05
N SER A 260 10.02 -2.35 -5.43
CA SER A 260 8.72 -2.44 -4.77
C SER A 260 7.68 -2.99 -5.75
N SER A 261 6.87 -3.95 -5.30
CA SER A 261 6.03 -4.77 -6.19
C SER A 261 4.75 -4.09 -6.66
N LEU A 262 4.29 -2.99 -6.04
CA LEU A 262 3.07 -2.26 -6.43
C LEU A 262 1.94 -3.20 -6.92
N GLN A 263 1.66 -4.23 -6.12
CA GLN A 263 1.32 -5.62 -6.49
C GLN A 263 0.14 -5.87 -7.44
N VAL A 264 -0.71 -4.87 -7.69
CA VAL A 264 -1.98 -5.10 -8.39
C VAL A 264 -1.73 -5.45 -9.86
N ALA A 265 -0.90 -4.67 -10.57
CA ALA A 265 -0.64 -4.92 -11.99
C ALA A 265 0.09 -6.24 -12.23
N GLU A 266 1.07 -6.58 -11.39
CA GLU A 266 1.80 -7.85 -11.48
C GLU A 266 0.88 -9.05 -11.21
N LYS A 267 0.04 -8.96 -10.17
CA LYS A 267 -0.94 -10.01 -9.84
C LYS A 267 -1.95 -10.20 -10.97
N CYS A 268 -2.41 -9.13 -11.62
CA CYS A 268 -3.29 -9.23 -12.79
C CYS A 268 -2.63 -10.03 -13.93
N ARG A 269 -1.35 -9.76 -14.24
CA ARG A 269 -0.62 -10.52 -15.27
C ARG A 269 -0.45 -11.99 -14.89
N LYS A 270 -0.13 -12.28 -13.62
CA LYS A 270 -0.06 -13.65 -13.09
C LYS A 270 -1.39 -14.41 -13.19
N LEU A 271 -2.50 -13.71 -13.05
CA LEU A 271 -3.85 -14.27 -13.21
C LEU A 271 -4.31 -14.34 -14.68
N GLY A 272 -3.44 -14.03 -15.64
CA GLY A 272 -3.70 -14.19 -17.08
C GLY A 272 -4.06 -12.91 -17.84
N ALA A 273 -3.90 -11.72 -17.25
CA ALA A 273 -4.10 -10.48 -17.99
C ALA A 273 -3.00 -10.30 -19.07
N LEU A 274 -3.41 -10.09 -20.32
CA LEU A 274 -2.51 -9.84 -21.46
C LEU A 274 -1.62 -8.62 -21.24
N SER A 275 -2.18 -7.57 -20.64
CA SER A 275 -1.47 -6.39 -20.18
C SER A 275 -2.08 -5.91 -18.87
N ALA A 276 -1.27 -5.23 -18.07
CA ALA A 276 -1.73 -4.56 -16.86
C ALA A 276 -0.82 -3.37 -16.62
N HIS A 277 -1.40 -2.20 -16.40
CA HIS A 277 -0.66 -0.97 -16.18
C HIS A 277 -1.21 -0.26 -14.96
N TYR A 278 -0.41 0.63 -14.36
CA TYR A 278 -0.87 1.51 -13.30
C TYR A 278 -0.48 2.95 -13.62
N VAL A 279 -1.26 3.89 -13.08
CA VAL A 279 -0.99 5.32 -13.08
C VAL A 279 -1.21 5.79 -11.65
N VAL A 280 -0.21 6.44 -11.07
CA VAL A 280 -0.35 7.06 -9.75
C VAL A 280 -0.93 8.46 -9.97
N SER A 281 -2.01 8.80 -9.28
CA SER A 281 -2.70 10.09 -9.43
C SER A 281 -3.49 10.41 -8.17
N ASP A 282 -3.54 11.70 -7.82
CA ASP A 282 -4.36 12.22 -6.73
C ASP A 282 -5.72 12.69 -7.28
N MET A 283 -6.79 12.04 -6.81
CA MET A 283 -8.16 12.34 -7.20
C MET A 283 -8.73 13.62 -6.57
N ALA A 284 -7.98 14.30 -5.68
CA ALA A 284 -8.30 15.65 -5.26
C ALA A 284 -7.95 16.71 -6.33
N ASN A 285 -7.07 16.37 -7.29
CA ASN A 285 -6.71 17.24 -8.41
C ASN A 285 -7.41 16.76 -9.70
N LEU A 286 -8.36 17.56 -10.20
CA LEU A 286 -9.16 17.19 -11.37
C LEU A 286 -8.33 17.13 -12.67
N THR A 287 -7.25 17.91 -12.78
CA THR A 287 -6.31 17.81 -13.91
C THR A 287 -5.59 16.46 -13.88
N SER A 288 -5.20 15.99 -12.69
CA SER A 288 -4.58 14.67 -12.52
C SER A 288 -5.57 13.54 -12.84
N ALA A 289 -6.85 13.70 -12.54
CA ALA A 289 -7.90 12.75 -12.92
C ALA A 289 -8.07 12.68 -14.45
N GLN A 290 -8.05 13.81 -15.15
CA GLN A 290 -8.07 13.84 -16.62
C GLN A 290 -6.85 13.11 -17.22
N HIS A 291 -5.66 13.37 -16.69
CA HIS A 291 -4.42 12.74 -17.14
C HIS A 291 -4.45 11.21 -17.03
N VAL A 292 -5.13 10.64 -16.01
CA VAL A 292 -5.29 9.18 -15.89
C VAL A 292 -5.97 8.58 -17.12
N ILE A 293 -7.01 9.23 -17.64
CA ILE A 293 -7.72 8.72 -18.83
C ILE A 293 -6.87 8.87 -20.09
N GLN A 294 -6.15 9.99 -20.22
CA GLN A 294 -5.23 10.18 -21.34
C GLN A 294 -4.19 9.04 -21.41
N VAL A 295 -3.49 8.79 -20.30
CA VAL A 295 -2.50 7.70 -20.22
C VAL A 295 -3.13 6.33 -20.41
N THR A 296 -4.38 6.14 -19.96
CA THR A 296 -5.12 4.88 -20.16
C THR A 296 -5.37 4.63 -21.64
N ASN A 297 -5.85 5.63 -22.38
CA ASN A 297 -6.08 5.53 -23.82
C ASN A 297 -4.78 5.27 -24.59
N GLU A 298 -3.69 5.96 -24.22
CA GLU A 298 -2.37 5.75 -24.83
C GLU A 298 -1.84 4.32 -24.61
N LYS A 299 -2.05 3.74 -23.41
CA LYS A 299 -1.52 2.41 -23.06
C LYS A 299 -2.39 1.25 -23.49
N LEU A 300 -3.72 1.42 -23.46
CA LEU A 300 -4.68 0.34 -23.74
C LEU A 300 -5.27 0.40 -25.15
N GLY A 301 -5.12 1.54 -25.85
CA GLY A 301 -5.70 1.74 -27.18
C GLY A 301 -7.23 1.86 -27.20
N GLY A 302 -7.87 1.96 -26.03
CA GLY A 302 -9.33 2.04 -25.88
C GLY A 302 -9.77 1.78 -24.44
N LEU A 303 -11.08 1.87 -24.18
CA LEU A 303 -11.64 1.63 -22.85
C LEU A 303 -13.05 1.02 -22.92
N ASP A 304 -13.20 -0.20 -22.44
CA ASP A 304 -14.48 -0.91 -22.37
C ASP A 304 -15.22 -0.71 -21.04
N TYR A 305 -14.48 -0.63 -19.93
CA TYR A 305 -15.05 -0.52 -18.59
C TYR A 305 -14.34 0.57 -17.80
N LEU A 306 -15.11 1.54 -17.30
CA LEU A 306 -14.67 2.52 -16.32
C LEU A 306 -15.26 2.17 -14.95
N ILE A 307 -14.44 1.58 -14.06
CA ILE A 307 -14.86 1.25 -12.69
C ILE A 307 -14.37 2.33 -11.73
N LEU A 308 -15.30 3.14 -11.22
CA LEU A 308 -15.04 4.24 -10.32
C LEU A 308 -15.27 3.81 -8.86
N ASN A 309 -14.18 3.48 -8.16
CA ASN A 309 -14.21 2.87 -6.83
C ASN A 309 -13.52 3.70 -5.73
N HIS A 310 -12.64 4.63 -6.09
CA HIS A 310 -11.83 5.34 -5.10
C HIS A 310 -12.69 6.13 -4.11
N VAL A 311 -12.20 6.22 -2.88
CA VAL A 311 -12.84 7.00 -1.82
C VAL A 311 -11.75 7.68 -0.99
N GLY A 312 -11.97 8.95 -0.65
CA GLY A 312 -11.01 9.74 0.12
C GLY A 312 -11.62 11.01 0.67
N GLY A 313 -10.75 11.98 0.95
CA GLY A 313 -11.08 13.24 1.60
C GLY A 313 -10.58 13.31 3.05
N SER A 314 -10.50 14.52 3.58
CA SER A 314 -9.97 14.82 4.93
C SER A 314 -10.90 14.45 6.09
N GLY A 315 -12.14 14.05 5.82
CA GLY A 315 -13.15 13.74 6.84
C GLY A 315 -12.93 12.41 7.57
N SER A 316 -13.17 12.42 8.88
CA SER A 316 -13.26 11.23 9.72
C SER A 316 -14.71 10.80 9.95
N PHE A 317 -14.90 9.58 10.44
CA PHE A 317 -16.19 9.15 10.97
C PHE A 317 -16.41 9.81 12.32
N GLY A 318 -17.44 10.64 12.44
CA GLY A 318 -17.75 11.40 13.65
C GLY A 318 -18.75 12.53 13.41
N THR A 319 -19.11 13.23 14.49
CA THR A 319 -20.08 14.33 14.45
C THR A 319 -19.58 15.46 13.55
N PHE A 320 -20.45 15.93 12.64
CA PHE A 320 -20.14 17.05 11.76
C PHE A 320 -20.04 18.36 12.55
N GLN A 321 -18.89 19.04 12.43
CA GLN A 321 -18.57 20.27 13.16
C GLN A 321 -18.80 21.56 12.34
N GLY A 322 -19.45 21.48 11.18
CA GLY A 322 -19.62 22.64 10.29
C GLY A 322 -18.41 22.95 9.39
N ASP A 323 -17.43 22.05 9.30
CA ASP A 323 -16.22 22.25 8.49
C ASP A 323 -16.50 22.08 6.98
N MET A 324 -16.47 23.20 6.26
CA MET A 324 -16.70 23.25 4.82
C MET A 324 -15.56 22.66 4.00
N ASP A 325 -14.34 22.63 4.50
CA ASP A 325 -13.19 22.10 3.75
C ASP A 325 -13.22 20.58 3.73
N VAL A 326 -13.71 19.94 4.81
CA VAL A 326 -14.06 18.52 4.82
C VAL A 326 -15.16 18.19 3.81
N VAL A 327 -16.18 19.06 3.68
CA VAL A 327 -17.26 18.88 2.69
C VAL A 327 -16.71 18.99 1.27
N LYS A 328 -15.95 20.06 0.97
CA LYS A 328 -15.32 20.25 -0.35
C LYS A 328 -14.40 19.08 -0.69
N SER A 329 -13.52 18.68 0.24
CA SER A 329 -12.59 17.57 0.05
C SER A 329 -13.32 16.26 -0.28
N SER A 330 -14.38 15.93 0.46
CA SER A 330 -15.23 14.77 0.18
C SER A 330 -15.91 14.87 -1.19
N MET A 331 -16.51 16.02 -1.52
CA MET A 331 -17.20 16.22 -2.81
C MET A 331 -16.23 16.16 -3.99
N THR A 332 -15.03 16.72 -3.86
CA THR A 332 -14.02 16.70 -4.93
C THR A 332 -13.57 15.27 -5.20
N VAL A 333 -13.13 14.55 -4.17
CA VAL A 333 -12.58 13.20 -4.34
C VAL A 333 -13.66 12.18 -4.66
N ASN A 334 -14.84 12.25 -4.02
CA ASN A 334 -15.85 11.19 -4.10
C ASN A 334 -16.95 11.47 -5.13
N PHE A 335 -16.99 12.65 -5.75
CA PHE A 335 -17.98 13.02 -6.77
C PHE A 335 -17.38 13.74 -7.98
N LEU A 336 -16.70 14.89 -7.80
CA LEU A 336 -16.23 15.67 -8.96
C LEU A 336 -15.17 14.94 -9.79
N SER A 337 -14.24 14.22 -9.14
CA SER A 337 -13.26 13.41 -9.87
C SER A 337 -13.91 12.26 -10.66
N TYR A 338 -15.01 11.69 -10.16
CA TYR A 338 -15.77 10.67 -10.88
C TYR A 338 -16.38 11.25 -12.17
N VAL A 339 -16.98 12.44 -12.06
CA VAL A 339 -17.52 13.18 -13.21
C VAL A 339 -16.41 13.53 -14.20
N GLN A 340 -15.25 13.99 -13.71
CA GLN A 340 -14.10 14.33 -14.55
C GLN A 340 -13.55 13.11 -15.32
N LEU A 341 -13.35 11.98 -14.63
CA LEU A 341 -12.93 10.72 -15.25
C LEU A 341 -13.95 10.26 -16.29
N THR A 342 -15.24 10.35 -15.97
CA THR A 342 -16.32 9.98 -16.89
C THR A 342 -16.33 10.87 -18.14
N SER A 343 -16.22 12.18 -17.95
CA SER A 343 -16.17 13.15 -19.05
C SER A 343 -15.00 12.87 -19.98
N SER A 344 -13.82 12.62 -19.40
CA SER A 344 -12.59 12.35 -20.16
C SER A 344 -12.63 10.99 -20.88
N ALA A 345 -13.33 9.99 -20.31
CA ALA A 345 -13.45 8.65 -20.87
C ALA A 345 -14.59 8.50 -21.89
N LEU A 346 -15.47 9.50 -22.01
CA LEU A 346 -16.75 9.34 -22.70
C LEU A 346 -16.61 8.99 -24.18
N HIS A 347 -15.60 9.54 -24.86
CA HIS A 347 -15.33 9.21 -26.25
C HIS A 347 -15.01 7.72 -26.43
N ALA A 348 -13.98 7.24 -25.73
CA ALA A 348 -13.55 5.84 -25.79
C ALA A 348 -14.66 4.86 -25.39
N LEU A 349 -15.46 5.20 -24.37
CA LEU A 349 -16.59 4.38 -23.94
C LEU A 349 -17.72 4.33 -24.99
N LYS A 350 -17.97 5.43 -25.72
CA LYS A 350 -18.97 5.44 -26.80
C LYS A 350 -18.53 4.58 -27.98
N GLU A 351 -17.25 4.66 -28.33
CA GLU A 351 -16.63 3.84 -29.39
C GLU A 351 -16.69 2.35 -29.07
N SER A 352 -16.39 1.97 -27.82
CA SER A 352 -16.41 0.56 -27.38
C SER A 352 -17.80 0.03 -27.02
N HIS A 353 -18.82 0.89 -26.97
CA HIS A 353 -20.12 0.58 -26.35
C HIS A 353 -19.98 0.09 -24.90
N GLY A 354 -19.01 0.68 -24.20
CA GLY A 354 -18.54 0.26 -22.89
C GLY A 354 -19.53 0.48 -21.75
N SER A 355 -19.01 0.38 -20.54
CA SER A 355 -19.78 0.45 -19.30
C SER A 355 -19.09 1.30 -18.24
N ILE A 356 -19.86 2.13 -17.56
CA ILE A 356 -19.44 2.89 -16.39
C ILE A 356 -20.00 2.20 -15.16
N VAL A 357 -19.15 1.93 -14.17
CA VAL A 357 -19.55 1.31 -12.92
C VAL A 357 -19.16 2.23 -11.77
N VAL A 358 -20.14 2.61 -10.95
CA VAL A 358 -19.94 3.62 -9.90
C VAL A 358 -20.20 3.00 -8.54
N MET A 359 -19.18 3.01 -7.68
CA MET A 359 -19.32 2.51 -6.32
C MET A 359 -20.02 3.53 -5.43
N SER A 360 -21.29 3.28 -5.17
CA SER A 360 -22.13 4.00 -4.22
C SER A 360 -22.12 3.28 -2.86
N SER A 361 -23.06 3.64 -1.99
CA SER A 361 -23.26 3.04 -0.69
C SER A 361 -24.74 3.10 -0.33
N MET A 362 -25.16 2.30 0.65
CA MET A 362 -26.43 2.52 1.35
C MET A 362 -26.57 3.99 1.83
N SER A 363 -25.47 4.61 2.25
CA SER A 363 -25.39 6.04 2.62
C SER A 363 -25.57 7.01 1.45
N GLY A 364 -25.66 6.53 0.21
CA GLY A 364 -26.04 7.31 -0.98
C GLY A 364 -27.55 7.34 -1.23
N ARG A 365 -28.34 6.57 -0.48
CA ARG A 365 -29.80 6.48 -0.64
C ARG A 365 -30.58 6.71 0.64
N VAL A 366 -29.92 6.58 1.78
CA VAL A 366 -30.44 6.90 3.11
C VAL A 366 -29.40 7.73 3.84
N GLY A 367 -29.82 8.78 4.55
CA GLY A 367 -28.92 9.57 5.38
C GLY A 367 -28.36 8.74 6.52
N ALA A 368 -27.03 8.61 6.59
CA ALA A 368 -26.35 7.94 7.68
C ALA A 368 -25.67 8.97 8.61
N PRO A 369 -25.84 8.87 9.93
CA PRO A 369 -25.16 9.76 10.86
C PRO A 369 -23.63 9.56 10.81
N PHE A 370 -22.91 10.55 11.34
CA PHE A 370 -21.45 10.56 11.48
C PHE A 370 -20.62 10.48 10.18
N THR A 371 -21.29 10.54 9.03
CA THR A 371 -20.67 10.49 7.69
C THR A 371 -21.32 11.48 6.73
N THR A 372 -21.77 12.63 7.23
CA THR A 372 -22.62 13.59 6.49
C THR A 372 -22.02 14.03 5.14
N SER A 373 -20.75 14.41 5.09
CA SER A 373 -20.06 14.83 3.86
C SER A 373 -19.85 13.67 2.88
N TYR A 374 -19.65 12.46 3.38
CA TYR A 374 -19.57 11.24 2.56
C TYR A 374 -20.94 10.88 1.99
N CYS A 375 -22.00 10.93 2.81
CA CYS A 375 -23.38 10.74 2.38
C CYS A 375 -23.71 11.69 1.23
N ALA A 376 -23.46 13.00 1.40
CA ALA A 376 -23.73 14.00 0.37
C ALA A 376 -23.09 13.63 -0.99
N ALA A 377 -21.80 13.25 -0.98
CA ALA A 377 -21.11 12.83 -2.20
C ALA A 377 -21.71 11.55 -2.81
N LYS A 378 -22.10 10.55 -2.00
CA LYS A 378 -22.72 9.32 -2.51
C LYS A 378 -24.13 9.55 -3.06
N PHE A 379 -24.92 10.43 -2.46
CA PHE A 379 -26.20 10.87 -3.02
C PHE A 379 -26.01 11.62 -4.35
N ALA A 380 -24.98 12.45 -4.46
CA ALA A 380 -24.65 13.14 -5.71
C ALA A 380 -24.30 12.15 -6.84
N LEU A 381 -23.57 11.07 -6.54
CA LEU A 381 -23.32 9.99 -7.49
C LEU A 381 -24.62 9.35 -7.98
N GLU A 382 -25.55 9.01 -7.07
CA GLU A 382 -26.84 8.40 -7.43
C GLU A 382 -27.64 9.31 -8.38
N GLY A 383 -27.77 10.59 -8.04
CA GLY A 383 -28.48 11.56 -8.86
C GLY A 383 -27.84 11.76 -10.24
N PHE A 384 -26.52 11.98 -10.27
CA PHE A 384 -25.81 12.25 -11.51
C PHE A 384 -25.81 11.05 -12.46
N TYR A 385 -25.45 9.86 -11.97
CA TYR A 385 -25.31 8.68 -12.83
C TYR A 385 -26.64 8.04 -13.21
N SER A 386 -27.69 8.20 -12.41
CA SER A 386 -29.04 7.82 -12.84
C SER A 386 -29.56 8.74 -13.95
N SER A 387 -29.32 10.06 -13.85
CA SER A 387 -29.64 11.01 -14.93
C SER A 387 -28.85 10.72 -16.20
N LEU A 388 -27.52 10.55 -16.09
CA LEU A 388 -26.65 10.25 -17.22
C LEU A 388 -27.07 8.98 -17.96
N ARG A 389 -27.46 7.93 -17.23
CA ARG A 389 -28.01 6.71 -17.83
C ARG A 389 -29.24 6.99 -18.69
N ARG A 390 -30.17 7.82 -18.20
CA ARG A 390 -31.38 8.20 -18.94
C ARG A 390 -31.04 9.00 -20.18
N GLU A 391 -30.09 9.93 -20.09
CA GLU A 391 -29.60 10.68 -21.24
C GLU A 391 -29.02 9.74 -22.30
N PHE A 392 -28.16 8.78 -21.93
CA PHE A 392 -27.63 7.79 -22.87
C PHE A 392 -28.72 6.96 -23.53
N SER A 393 -29.75 6.56 -22.79
CA SER A 393 -30.90 5.84 -23.34
C SER A 393 -31.69 6.68 -24.35
N ILE A 394 -31.90 7.97 -24.11
CA ILE A 394 -32.64 8.87 -25.01
C ILE A 394 -31.86 9.11 -26.29
N TRP A 395 -30.56 9.38 -26.17
CA TRP A 395 -29.66 9.63 -27.29
C TRP A 395 -29.20 8.36 -28.00
N LYS A 396 -29.70 7.18 -27.61
CA LYS A 396 -29.30 5.86 -28.14
C LYS A 396 -27.79 5.63 -28.10
N ASN A 397 -27.11 6.20 -27.11
CA ASN A 397 -25.70 5.92 -26.83
C ASN A 397 -25.62 4.57 -26.12
N ASN A 398 -24.96 3.58 -26.72
CA ASN A 398 -24.86 2.23 -26.14
C ASN A 398 -23.79 2.13 -25.04
N VAL A 399 -23.75 3.10 -24.12
CA VAL A 399 -22.90 3.06 -22.92
C VAL A 399 -23.77 2.71 -21.73
N SER A 400 -23.46 1.64 -21.00
CA SER A 400 -24.21 1.30 -19.80
C SER A 400 -23.67 2.04 -18.57
N VAL A 401 -24.54 2.23 -17.57
CA VAL A 401 -24.17 2.84 -16.30
C VAL A 401 -24.72 1.98 -15.17
N THR A 402 -23.84 1.32 -14.42
CA THR A 402 -24.19 0.52 -13.24
C THR A 402 -23.85 1.28 -11.98
N VAL A 403 -24.82 1.45 -11.08
CA VAL A 403 -24.57 2.01 -9.74
C VAL A 403 -24.59 0.88 -8.71
N ALA A 404 -23.46 0.69 -8.03
CA ALA A 404 -23.31 -0.35 -7.01
C ALA A 404 -23.61 0.21 -5.62
N VAL A 405 -24.74 -0.18 -5.04
CA VAL A 405 -25.18 0.23 -3.71
C VAL A 405 -24.66 -0.77 -2.69
N LEU A 406 -23.57 -0.41 -2.02
CA LEU A 406 -22.83 -1.30 -1.12
C LEU A 406 -23.12 -1.02 0.36
N GLY A 407 -23.12 -2.09 1.15
CA GLY A 407 -23.26 -2.04 2.61
C GLY A 407 -21.90 -1.90 3.29
N TYR A 408 -21.78 -2.45 4.50
CA TYR A 408 -20.49 -2.53 5.19
C TYR A 408 -19.68 -3.71 4.65
N ILE A 409 -18.53 -3.44 4.01
CA ILE A 409 -17.68 -4.42 3.32
C ILE A 409 -16.35 -4.59 4.06
N ASP A 410 -15.85 -5.83 4.11
CA ASP A 410 -14.63 -6.26 4.82
C ASP A 410 -13.34 -5.84 4.12
N THR A 411 -13.16 -4.53 4.01
CA THR A 411 -11.92 -3.91 3.57
C THR A 411 -11.15 -3.39 4.77
N GLU A 412 -9.83 -3.48 4.74
CA GLU A 412 -8.96 -3.05 5.85
C GLU A 412 -9.25 -1.59 6.26
N ASN A 413 -9.47 -0.70 5.28
CA ASN A 413 -9.78 0.71 5.54
C ASN A 413 -11.17 0.89 6.21
N ALA A 414 -12.19 0.17 5.75
CA ALA A 414 -13.51 0.25 6.35
C ALA A 414 -13.51 -0.30 7.78
N VAL A 415 -12.94 -1.48 7.98
CA VAL A 415 -12.84 -2.11 9.31
C VAL A 415 -12.07 -1.23 10.29
N LYS A 416 -10.97 -0.60 9.84
CA LYS A 416 -10.20 0.35 10.66
C LYS A 416 -11.01 1.60 11.04
N LYS A 417 -11.82 2.13 10.12
CA LYS A 417 -12.54 3.40 10.35
C LYS A 417 -13.81 3.26 11.19
N VAL A 418 -14.52 2.14 11.03
CA VAL A 418 -15.88 1.97 11.58
C VAL A 418 -16.10 0.64 12.32
N GLY A 419 -15.14 -0.28 12.35
CA GLY A 419 -15.34 -1.64 12.86
C GLY A 419 -15.63 -1.73 14.35
N ASP A 420 -15.15 -0.79 15.15
CA ASP A 420 -15.47 -0.63 16.57
C ASP A 420 -16.69 0.28 16.82
N LYS A 421 -17.20 0.96 15.79
CA LYS A 421 -18.30 1.94 15.88
C LYS A 421 -19.63 1.39 15.38
N LEU A 422 -19.62 0.25 14.71
CA LEU A 422 -20.81 -0.42 14.18
C LEU A 422 -20.97 -1.81 14.79
N THR A 423 -22.20 -2.19 15.11
CA THR A 423 -22.54 -3.55 15.55
C THR A 423 -22.69 -4.53 14.39
N MET A 424 -22.79 -4.02 13.15
CA MET A 424 -22.90 -4.84 11.95
C MET A 424 -21.60 -5.55 11.61
N LYS A 425 -21.68 -6.80 11.19
CA LYS A 425 -20.53 -7.53 10.63
C LYS A 425 -20.28 -7.10 9.18
N PRO A 426 -19.01 -6.89 8.78
CA PRO A 426 -18.70 -6.57 7.40
C PRO A 426 -18.93 -7.79 6.50
N SER A 427 -19.34 -7.54 5.24
CA SER A 427 -19.53 -8.57 4.22
C SER A 427 -18.25 -8.82 3.40
N PRO A 428 -17.99 -10.04 2.90
CA PRO A 428 -16.76 -10.36 2.17
C PRO A 428 -16.51 -9.46 0.95
N LYS A 429 -15.29 -8.90 0.85
CA LYS A 429 -14.90 -8.00 -0.25
C LYS A 429 -14.75 -8.73 -1.59
N GLU A 430 -14.35 -10.00 -1.58
CA GLU A 430 -14.16 -10.83 -2.78
C GLU A 430 -15.49 -11.09 -3.47
N ASP A 431 -16.52 -11.45 -2.70
CA ASP A 431 -17.88 -11.63 -3.20
C ASP A 431 -18.49 -10.31 -3.68
N CYS A 432 -18.26 -9.22 -2.92
CA CYS A 432 -18.67 -7.88 -3.34
C CYS A 432 -18.12 -7.54 -4.73
N ALA A 433 -16.80 -7.69 -4.93
CA ALA A 433 -16.15 -7.43 -6.21
C ALA A 433 -16.72 -8.31 -7.33
N LYS A 434 -16.94 -9.60 -7.06
CA LYS A 434 -17.55 -10.54 -8.02
C LYS A 434 -18.96 -10.12 -8.44
N GLN A 435 -19.80 -9.69 -7.50
CA GLN A 435 -21.16 -9.23 -7.83
C GLN A 435 -21.15 -7.93 -8.63
N VAL A 436 -20.27 -7.00 -8.28
CA VAL A 436 -20.10 -5.74 -9.02
C VAL A 436 -19.66 -6.00 -10.45
N VAL A 437 -18.63 -6.83 -10.66
CA VAL A 437 -18.13 -7.18 -12.00
C VAL A 437 -19.20 -7.91 -12.80
N LYS A 438 -19.92 -8.85 -12.17
CA LYS A 438 -21.05 -9.54 -12.81
C LYS A 438 -22.13 -8.57 -13.28
N ALA A 439 -22.52 -7.61 -12.43
CA ALA A 439 -23.52 -6.60 -12.77
C ALA A 439 -23.06 -5.69 -13.91
N ALA A 440 -21.78 -5.32 -13.93
CA ALA A 440 -21.18 -4.53 -15.01
C ALA A 440 -21.22 -5.27 -16.35
N ILE A 441 -20.82 -6.54 -16.38
CA ILE A 441 -20.86 -7.40 -17.58
C ILE A 441 -22.30 -7.57 -18.08
N LEU A 442 -23.24 -7.77 -17.16
CA LEU A 442 -24.68 -7.87 -17.47
C LEU A 442 -25.34 -6.52 -17.74
N ARG A 443 -24.59 -5.41 -17.70
CA ARG A 443 -25.05 -4.03 -17.93
C ARG A 443 -26.27 -3.66 -17.05
N GLN A 444 -26.30 -4.19 -15.84
CA GLN A 444 -27.39 -3.95 -14.90
C GLN A 444 -27.38 -2.48 -14.45
N PRO A 445 -28.53 -1.83 -14.33
CA PRO A 445 -28.58 -0.45 -13.86
C PRO A 445 -28.11 -0.32 -12.41
N GLU A 446 -28.36 -1.34 -11.58
CA GLU A 446 -28.02 -1.32 -10.16
C GLU A 446 -27.56 -2.70 -9.69
N VAL A 447 -26.66 -2.70 -8.71
CA VAL A 447 -26.30 -3.90 -7.94
C VAL A 447 -26.32 -3.57 -6.46
N PHE A 448 -26.87 -4.47 -5.65
CA PHE A 448 -26.99 -4.31 -4.20
C PHE A 448 -26.20 -5.42 -3.52
N TYR A 449 -25.26 -5.04 -2.64
CA TYR A 449 -24.46 -6.05 -1.93
C TYR A 449 -24.13 -5.63 -0.49
N PRO A 450 -24.43 -6.48 0.52
CA PRO A 450 -25.18 -7.74 0.41
C PRO A 450 -26.66 -7.49 0.10
N PHE A 451 -27.21 -8.26 -0.85
CA PHE A 451 -28.55 -8.02 -1.39
C PHE A 451 -29.63 -7.99 -0.30
N TRP A 452 -29.68 -9.02 0.55
CA TRP A 452 -30.74 -9.20 1.55
C TRP A 452 -30.70 -8.19 2.69
N SER A 453 -29.54 -7.58 2.96
CA SER A 453 -29.43 -6.54 3.99
C SER A 453 -29.77 -5.16 3.44
N ILE A 454 -29.63 -4.92 2.13
CA ILE A 454 -29.77 -3.58 1.55
C ILE A 454 -31.05 -3.44 0.74
N LYS A 455 -31.31 -4.33 -0.22
CA LYS A 455 -32.40 -4.14 -1.19
C LYS A 455 -33.78 -4.03 -0.51
N PRO A 456 -34.14 -4.85 0.51
CA PRO A 456 -35.41 -4.69 1.22
C PRO A 456 -35.53 -3.32 1.91
N VAL A 457 -34.47 -2.84 2.55
CA VAL A 457 -34.44 -1.52 3.20
C VAL A 457 -34.70 -0.41 2.17
N MET A 458 -34.09 -0.52 0.98
CA MET A 458 -34.27 0.46 -0.09
C MET A 458 -35.68 0.48 -0.69
N LEU A 459 -36.44 -0.62 -0.59
CA LEU A 459 -37.84 -0.67 -1.07
C LEU A 459 -38.81 0.00 -0.09
N VAL A 460 -38.51 -0.03 1.21
CA VAL A 460 -39.40 0.48 2.26
C VAL A 460 -39.05 1.91 2.69
N LYS A 461 -37.83 2.38 2.42
CA LYS A 461 -37.34 3.70 2.89
C LYS A 461 -38.25 4.87 2.51
N ASP A 462 -38.87 4.83 1.33
CA ASP A 462 -39.69 5.94 0.84
C ASP A 462 -41.10 5.93 1.45
N TRP A 463 -41.52 4.79 1.98
CA TRP A 463 -42.83 4.60 2.62
C TRP A 463 -42.78 4.87 4.12
N ALA A 464 -41.65 4.53 4.77
CA ALA A 464 -41.47 4.69 6.21
C ALA A 464 -40.06 5.23 6.57
N PRO A 465 -39.70 6.45 6.12
CA PRO A 465 -38.35 6.98 6.26
C PRO A 465 -37.89 7.12 7.72
N ILE A 466 -38.79 7.56 8.61
CA ILE A 466 -38.49 7.71 10.05
C ILE A 466 -38.23 6.34 10.70
N LEU A 467 -39.03 5.33 10.34
CA LEU A 467 -38.86 3.97 10.86
C LEU A 467 -37.51 3.39 10.44
N ILE A 468 -37.15 3.54 9.16
CA ILE A 468 -35.87 3.06 8.64
C ILE A 468 -34.70 3.81 9.30
N GLY A 469 -34.79 5.13 9.46
CA GLY A 469 -33.78 5.91 10.19
C GLY A 469 -33.56 5.39 11.61
N ASN A 470 -34.63 5.27 12.39
CA ASN A 470 -34.57 4.77 13.77
C ASN A 470 -34.03 3.33 13.87
N LEU A 471 -34.27 2.49 12.87
CA LEU A 471 -33.76 1.12 12.84
C LEU A 471 -32.26 1.11 12.52
N LEU A 472 -31.81 1.96 11.61
CA LEU A 472 -30.40 2.07 11.23
C LEU A 472 -29.55 2.67 12.36
N ASP A 473 -30.10 3.62 13.12
CA ASP A 473 -29.39 4.27 14.23
C ASP A 473 -29.00 3.28 15.35
N ARG A 474 -29.71 2.15 15.47
CA ARG A 474 -29.39 1.08 16.45
C ARG A 474 -28.09 0.35 16.15
N PHE A 475 -27.53 0.51 14.96
CA PHE A 475 -26.28 -0.14 14.59
C PHE A 475 -25.04 0.62 15.04
N TYR A 476 -25.17 1.84 15.56
CA TYR A 476 -24.04 2.66 15.99
C TYR A 476 -23.72 2.47 17.48
N ILE A 477 -22.44 2.28 17.79
CA ILE A 477 -21.91 2.20 19.16
C ILE A 477 -21.45 3.59 19.56
N VAL A 478 -22.36 4.38 20.15
CA VAL A 478 -22.16 5.82 20.41
C VAL A 478 -20.99 6.06 21.38
N GLU A 479 -20.72 5.11 22.27
CA GLU A 479 -19.62 5.17 23.23
C GLU A 479 -18.24 5.26 22.54
N ASN A 480 -18.13 4.68 21.35
CA ASN A 480 -16.89 4.64 20.55
C ASN A 480 -16.79 5.81 19.54
N LEU A 481 -17.71 6.79 19.64
CA LEU A 481 -17.74 7.99 18.79
C LEU A 481 -17.16 9.25 19.46
N LYS A 482 -16.69 9.12 20.70
CA LYS A 482 -16.10 10.22 21.49
C LYS A 482 -14.68 10.56 21.07
#